data_AF-A0A081B4L1-F1
#
_entry.id   AF-A0A081B4L1-F1
#
_cell.length_a   1.000
_cell.length_b   1.000
_cell.length_c   1.000
_cell.angle_alpha   90.00
_cell.angle_beta   90.00
_cell.angle_gamma   90.00
#
_symmetry.space_group_name_H-M   'P 1'
#
loop_
_entity.id
_entity.type
_entity.pdbx_description
1 polymer ?
#
loop_
_entity_poly.entity_id
_entity_poly.type
_entity_poly.pdbx_seq_one_letter_code
_entity_poly.pdbx_strand_id
1 'polypeptide(L)'
;MPTTTKWATVCSDMAREGSQLLMEDMEVVIIVKSQLVPCVVCALTKPHKMRYQLLRCFSETCNTAATHDACPWKGKVLTCQGLNRVTIMETGAHERW
;
A
#
# COMPACT_ATOMS: atom_id res chain seq x y z
N MET A 1 19.76 14.91 1.93
CA MET A 1 19.75 13.71 1.05
C MET A 1 18.34 13.13 1.08
N PRO A 2 17.69 12.81 -0.05
CA PRO A 2 16.36 12.20 0.02
C PRO A 2 16.48 10.81 0.65
N THR A 3 15.91 10.64 1.84
CA THR A 3 15.94 9.38 2.57
C THR A 3 15.16 8.34 1.78
N THR A 4 15.87 7.38 1.16
CA THR A 4 15.22 6.28 0.45
C THR A 4 14.40 5.47 1.45
N THR A 5 13.08 5.67 1.43
CA THR A 5 12.14 4.91 2.26
C THR A 5 12.22 3.44 1.84
N LYS A 6 12.66 2.56 2.76
CA LYS A 6 12.74 1.12 2.52
C LYS A 6 11.34 0.53 2.67
N TRP A 7 10.77 0.07 1.56
CA TRP A 7 9.48 -0.60 1.52
C TRP A 7 9.68 -2.11 1.68
N ALA A 8 8.97 -2.72 2.62
CA ALA A 8 8.85 -4.16 2.72
C ALA A 8 7.68 -4.63 1.85
N THR A 9 7.89 -5.68 1.04
CA THR A 9 6.80 -6.28 0.25
C THR A 9 5.97 -7.17 1.16
N VAL A 10 4.68 -6.85 1.31
CA VAL A 10 3.72 -7.66 2.06
C VAL A 10 3.17 -8.77 1.16
N CYS A 11 2.80 -8.41 -0.07
CA CYS A 11 2.44 -9.38 -1.09
C CYS A 11 2.77 -8.83 -2.47
N SER A 12 3.10 -9.72 -3.39
CA SER A 12 3.38 -9.39 -4.78
C SER A 12 2.53 -10.24 -5.70
N ASP A 13 2.05 -9.61 -6.77
CA ASP A 13 1.44 -10.32 -7.89
C ASP A 13 0.16 -11.11 -7.52
N MET A 14 -0.56 -10.65 -6.50
CA MET A 14 -1.79 -11.28 -6.03
C MET A 14 -2.98 -10.87 -6.89
N ALA A 15 -3.97 -11.75 -7.07
CA ALA A 15 -5.25 -11.36 -7.65
C ALA A 15 -5.93 -10.30 -6.75
N ARG A 16 -6.64 -9.35 -7.35
CA ARG A 16 -7.28 -8.26 -6.60
C ARG A 16 -8.20 -8.79 -5.49
N GLU A 17 -8.91 -9.87 -5.75
CA GLU A 17 -9.85 -10.48 -4.82
C GLU A 17 -9.12 -11.03 -3.58
N GLY A 18 -7.97 -11.68 -3.77
CA GLY A 18 -7.11 -12.12 -2.67
C GLY A 18 -6.49 -10.96 -1.88
N SER A 19 -6.22 -9.84 -2.56
CA SER A 19 -5.70 -8.63 -1.91
C SER A 19 -6.76 -7.87 -1.11
N GLN A 20 -8.04 -8.03 -1.45
CA GLN A 20 -9.15 -7.36 -0.77
C GLN A 20 -9.30 -7.89 0.66
N LEU A 21 -9.16 -9.21 0.85
CA LEU A 21 -9.13 -9.85 2.17
C LEU A 21 -7.98 -9.33 3.06
N LEU A 22 -6.80 -9.08 2.47
CA LEU A 22 -5.68 -8.47 3.18
C LEU A 22 -5.93 -7.00 3.56
N MET A 23 -6.79 -6.30 2.81
CA MET A 23 -7.17 -4.92 3.11
C MET A 23 -8.38 -4.82 4.05
N GLU A 24 -9.24 -5.83 4.09
CA GLU A 24 -10.32 -5.97 5.08
C GLU A 24 -9.75 -6.18 6.49
N ASP A 25 -8.65 -6.92 6.64
CA ASP A 25 -7.86 -6.97 7.89
C ASP A 25 -7.25 -5.59 8.27
N MET A 26 -7.23 -4.66 7.32
CA MET A 26 -6.69 -3.29 7.47
C MET A 26 -7.79 -2.22 7.34
N GLU A 27 -9.01 -2.48 7.82
CA GLU A 27 -10.17 -1.57 7.80
C GLU A 27 -9.89 -0.16 8.39
N VAL A 28 -8.79 -0.04 9.14
CA VAL A 28 -8.30 1.19 9.77
C VAL A 28 -7.38 2.04 8.88
N VAL A 29 -7.46 1.93 7.55
CA VAL A 29 -6.49 2.56 6.63
C VAL A 29 -7.17 3.52 5.64
N ILE A 30 -6.62 4.73 5.51
CA ILE A 30 -7.09 5.74 4.54
C ILE A 30 -6.16 5.88 3.33
N ILE A 31 -6.74 6.09 2.14
CA ILE A 31 -5.99 6.38 0.91
C ILE A 31 -5.68 7.88 0.86
N VAL A 32 -4.42 8.25 1.09
CA VAL A 32 -3.98 9.66 1.05
C VAL A 32 -3.53 10.11 -0.33
N LYS A 33 -3.26 9.17 -1.24
CA LYS A 33 -2.87 9.46 -2.62
C LYS A 33 -3.35 8.34 -3.52
N SER A 34 -3.95 8.68 -4.66
CA SER A 34 -4.39 7.73 -5.69
C SER A 34 -4.13 8.34 -7.06
N GLN A 35 -3.26 7.73 -7.85
CA GLN A 35 -2.93 8.22 -9.19
C GLN A 35 -2.68 7.08 -10.17
N LEU A 36 -2.91 7.33 -11.45
CA LEU A 36 -2.55 6.41 -12.52
C LEU A 36 -1.14 6.74 -13.02
N VAL A 37 -0.29 5.72 -13.07
CA VAL A 37 1.09 5.82 -13.55
C VAL A 37 1.38 4.69 -14.53
N PRO A 38 2.44 4.77 -15.36
CA PRO A 38 2.89 3.63 -16.16
C PRO A 38 3.09 2.40 -15.28
N CYS A 39 2.59 1.25 -15.75
CA CYS A 39 2.77 0.01 -15.02
C CYS A 39 4.22 -0.45 -15.06
N VAL A 40 4.79 -0.72 -13.88
CA VAL A 40 6.15 -1.28 -13.73
C VAL A 40 6.13 -2.60 -12.96
N VAL A 41 4.94 -3.09 -12.60
CA VAL A 41 4.78 -4.27 -11.73
C VAL A 41 4.52 -5.56 -12.49
N CYS A 42 4.08 -5.50 -13.74
CA CYS A 42 3.85 -6.69 -14.56
C CYS A 42 4.66 -6.65 -15.85
N ALA A 43 4.94 -7.83 -16.40
CA ALA A 43 5.77 -8.01 -17.60
C ALA A 43 4.99 -7.90 -18.93
N LEU A 44 3.82 -7.25 -18.93
CA LEU A 44 3.07 -7.06 -20.18
C LEU A 44 3.88 -6.18 -21.15
N THR A 45 4.00 -6.65 -22.38
CA THR A 45 4.73 -5.96 -23.45
C THR A 45 4.04 -4.68 -23.92
N LYS A 46 2.71 -4.58 -23.72
CA LYS A 46 1.93 -3.40 -24.10
C LYS A 46 1.97 -2.34 -22.99
N PRO A 47 2.29 -1.07 -23.32
CA PRO A 47 2.19 0.02 -22.36
C PRO A 47 0.77 0.13 -21.79
N HIS A 48 0.66 0.16 -20.47
CA HIS A 48 -0.60 0.31 -19.79
C HIS A 48 -0.38 0.99 -18.43
N LYS A 49 -1.48 1.30 -17.75
CA LYS A 49 -1.47 2.03 -16.50
C LYS A 49 -1.59 1.07 -15.32
N MET A 50 -0.96 1.43 -14.21
CA MET A 50 -1.26 0.89 -12.89
C MET A 50 -1.78 2.02 -12.00
N ARG A 51 -2.62 1.66 -11.04
CA ARG A 51 -3.05 2.56 -9.97
C ARG A 51 -2.04 2.48 -8.85
N TYR A 52 -1.41 3.61 -8.55
CA TYR A 52 -0.57 3.82 -7.40
C TYR A 52 -1.41 4.42 -6.29
N GLN A 53 -1.52 3.73 -5.16
CA GLN A 53 -2.20 4.21 -3.97
C GLN A 53 -1.23 4.24 -2.78
N LEU A 54 -1.23 5.36 -2.05
CA LEU A 54 -0.52 5.48 -0.78
C LEU A 54 -1.55 5.48 0.34
N LEU A 55 -1.24 4.70 1.36
CA LEU A 55 -2.10 4.43 2.50
C LEU A 55 -1.47 4.96 3.79
N ARG A 56 -2.30 5.39 4.72
CA ARG A 56 -1.91 5.72 6.11
C ARG A 56 -2.86 5.07 7.10
N CYS A 57 -2.33 4.71 8.26
CA CYS A 57 -3.15 4.25 9.37
C CYS A 57 -4.02 5.41 9.88
N PHE A 58 -5.30 5.11 10.11
CA PHE A 58 -6.32 5.96 10.72
C PHE A 58 -6.84 5.35 12.03
N SER A 59 -6.28 4.23 12.49
CA SER A 59 -6.68 3.63 13.76
C SER A 59 -6.47 4.60 14.92
N GLU A 60 -7.51 4.84 15.71
CA GLU A 60 -7.43 5.63 16.94
C GLU A 60 -6.43 5.03 17.94
N THR A 61 -6.29 3.70 17.95
CA THR A 61 -5.29 3.01 18.80
C THR A 61 -3.87 3.38 18.39
N CYS A 62 -3.57 3.40 17.09
CA CYS A 62 -2.26 3.83 16.58
C CYS A 62 -2.05 5.33 16.78
N ASN A 63 -3.10 6.14 16.68
CA ASN A 63 -3.01 7.58 16.91
C ASN A 63 -2.76 7.93 18.39
N THR A 64 -3.25 7.10 19.31
CA THR A 64 -3.08 7.29 20.77
C THR A 64 -1.75 6.69 21.27
N ALA A 65 -1.32 5.57 20.70
CA ALA A 65 -0.06 4.91 21.06
C ALA A 65 1.18 5.63 20.49
N ALA A 66 1.03 6.33 19.37
CA ALA A 66 2.12 7.10 18.81
C ALA A 66 2.42 8.31 19.71
N THR A 67 3.59 8.32 20.33
CA THR A 67 4.07 9.41 21.16
C THR A 67 4.19 10.68 20.30
N HIS A 68 3.19 11.54 20.36
CA HIS A 68 3.12 12.88 19.74
C HIS A 68 3.08 12.99 18.20
N ASP A 69 3.46 11.95 17.45
CA ASP A 69 3.45 11.94 15.97
C ASP A 69 2.36 11.02 15.39
N ALA A 70 1.92 11.29 14.16
CA ALA A 70 1.03 10.36 13.45
C ALA A 70 1.71 8.99 13.27
N CYS A 71 0.91 7.91 13.23
CA CYS A 71 1.40 6.54 13.05
C CYS A 71 2.48 6.47 11.94
N PRO A 72 3.68 5.92 12.24
CA PRO A 72 4.78 5.90 11.27
C PRO A 72 4.53 4.92 10.12
N TRP A 73 3.54 4.03 10.25
CA TRP A 73 3.16 3.09 9.22
C TRP A 73 2.61 3.78 7.98
N LYS A 74 3.10 3.34 6.82
CA LYS A 74 2.57 3.71 5.51
C LYS A 74 2.43 2.46 4.67
N GLY A 75 1.29 2.31 4.02
CA GLY A 75 1.07 1.28 3.02
C GLY A 75 1.18 1.86 1.62
N LYS A 76 1.47 1.00 0.65
CA LYS A 76 1.57 1.33 -0.76
C LYS A 76 0.97 0.18 -1.55
N VAL A 77 -0.06 0.48 -2.32
CA VAL A 77 -0.77 -0.49 -3.15
C VAL A 77 -0.55 -0.13 -4.60
N LEU A 78 -0.06 -1.10 -5.38
CA LEU A 78 0.11 -1.00 -6.81
C LEU A 78 -0.83 -1.98 -7.49
N THR A 79 -1.83 -1.46 -8.20
CA THR A 79 -2.82 -2.29 -8.91
C THR A 79 -2.66 -2.14 -10.41
N CYS A 80 -2.15 -3.18 -11.07
CA CYS A 80 -2.07 -3.23 -12.52
C CYS A 80 -3.48 -3.26 -13.14
N GLN A 81 -3.81 -2.30 -14.02
CA GLN A 81 -5.14 -2.25 -14.65
C GLN A 81 -5.32 -3.29 -15.77
N GLY A 82 -4.22 -3.80 -16.35
CA GLY A 82 -4.30 -4.79 -17.42
C GLY A 82 -4.63 -6.20 -16.93
N LEU A 83 -3.88 -6.67 -15.93
CA LEU A 83 -4.02 -8.01 -15.35
C LEU A 83 -4.85 -8.05 -14.06
N ASN A 84 -5.28 -6.89 -13.55
CA ASN A 84 -5.95 -6.77 -12.25
C ASN A 84 -5.17 -7.42 -11.08
N ARG A 85 -3.83 -7.34 -11.13
CA ARG A 85 -2.92 -7.87 -10.11
C ARG A 85 -2.45 -6.75 -9.18
N VAL A 86 -2.30 -7.10 -7.91
CA VAL A 86 -2.02 -6.18 -6.82
C VAL A 86 -0.69 -6.55 -6.17
N THR A 87 0.10 -5.52 -5.89
CA THR A 87 1.30 -5.60 -5.06
C THR A 87 1.14 -4.64 -3.90
N ILE A 88 1.27 -5.15 -2.68
CA ILE A 88 1.17 -4.36 -1.45
C ILE A 88 2.56 -4.30 -0.81
N MET A 89 2.95 -3.09 -0.44
CA MET A 89 4.16 -2.81 0.32
C MET A 89 3.82 -1.98 1.54
N GLU A 90 4.63 -2.10 2.58
CA GLU A 90 4.52 -1.30 3.79
C GLU A 90 5.88 -0.79 4.26
N THR A 91 5.86 0.20 5.14
CA THR A 91 7.05 0.76 5.79
C THR A 91 6.63 1.35 7.13
N GLY A 92 7.57 1.41 8.07
CA GLY A 92 7.33 1.89 9.43
C GLY A 92 6.81 0.80 10.35
N ALA A 93 7.04 0.98 11.66
CA ALA A 93 6.51 0.08 12.67
C ALA A 93 4.98 0.26 12.75
N HIS A 94 4.28 -0.86 12.89
CA HIS A 94 2.85 -0.90 13.15
C HIS A 94 2.65 -1.93 14.25
N GLU A 95 2.06 -1.51 15.38
CA GLU A 95 1.60 -2.48 16.37
C GLU A 95 0.36 -3.14 15.77
N ARG A 96 0.58 -4.32 15.18
CA ARG A 96 -0.48 -5.18 14.67
C ARG A 96 -1.18 -5.75 15.91
N TRP A 97 -2.38 -5.25 16.19
CA TRP A 97 -3.22 -5.71 17.29
C TRP A 97 -3.73 -7.13 16.99
#